data_AF-A0A915D4U0-F1
#
_entry.id   AF-A0A915D4U0-F1
#
_cell.length_a   1.000
_cell.length_b   1.000
_cell.length_c   1.000
_cell.angle_alpha   90.00
_cell.angle_beta   90.00
_cell.angle_gamma   90.00
#
_symmetry.space_group_name_H-M   'P 1'
#
loop_
_entity.id
_entity.type
_entity.pdbx_description
1 polymer ?
#
loop_
_entity_poly.entity_id
_entity_poly.type
_entity_poly.pdbx_seq_one_letter_code
_entity_poly.pdbx_strand_id
1 'polypeptide(L)'
;MKLFEADETKAAKRAVMALYRMAIRDVSSALNIRTANCPQSKAREIEGQRQKLESHLKLTQGRMADLGKLFLSFMTPRKPLNEIGRTASLSRIEGIASAFRGNKNRALSFKEYEEASRKVRRRLGILSPAREANETMPKLTPLEDFKICAGRFNGKERRYLKSDLQKINKDFLAPTDKVCALKKKLSSILQVQSSVEKEIPTVWLNNVPEVLSDRLNRLHENASKVLLREDADYPLRTLWSIENGSLSYVFSGGDSLPAKDKAALRRKVCSIVKEPLIQVPPSNIVPPSLHLIQGLAQKLIEWIEEVDEALVPALETIYKELGADKQAWYQTFTGNHVKKILSGVGPEKIANVISGHPIHSTFRKLLSLLGKMQCLAKSAFLSDEEIGQFEGWSEDYFRCMKVILGLLGL
;
A
#
# COMPACT_ATOMS: atom_id res chain seq x y z
N MET A 1 16.97 20.19 7.88
CA MET A 1 17.30 18.96 7.13
C MET A 1 16.56 17.77 7.77
N LYS A 2 15.24 17.66 7.55
CA LYS A 2 14.41 16.53 8.06
C LYS A 2 14.32 15.48 6.95
N LEU A 3 14.81 14.28 7.26
CA LEU A 3 15.04 13.17 6.34
C LEU A 3 13.76 12.39 6.00
N PHE A 4 13.52 12.26 4.70
CA PHE A 4 13.04 11.09 3.94
C PHE A 4 12.40 9.92 4.73
N GLU A 5 11.07 9.82 4.63
CA GLU A 5 10.29 8.67 5.08
C GLU A 5 10.43 7.45 4.15
N ALA A 6 10.22 6.26 4.72
CA ALA A 6 11.05 5.08 4.47
C ALA A 6 10.78 4.24 3.20
N ASP A 7 9.62 4.29 2.54
CA ASP A 7 9.31 3.30 1.47
C ASP A 7 9.39 3.82 0.02
N GLU A 8 9.50 5.14 -0.21
CA GLU A 8 9.82 5.71 -1.54
C GLU A 8 11.33 5.67 -1.87
N THR A 9 12.17 5.17 -0.96
CA THR A 9 13.59 5.52 -0.96
C THR A 9 14.49 4.68 -1.86
N LYS A 10 14.16 3.43 -2.21
CA LYS A 10 15.13 2.56 -2.92
C LYS A 10 15.26 2.89 -4.41
N ALA A 11 14.13 3.15 -5.08
CA ALA A 11 14.10 3.54 -6.48
C ALA A 11 14.69 4.95 -6.66
N ALA A 12 14.26 5.90 -5.81
CA ALA A 12 14.81 7.26 -5.78
C ALA A 12 16.33 7.26 -5.50
N LYS A 13 16.81 6.50 -4.50
CA LYS A 13 18.26 6.40 -4.22
C LYS A 13 19.04 5.78 -5.38
N ARG A 14 18.48 4.77 -6.07
CA ARG A 14 19.10 4.19 -7.27
C ARG A 14 19.16 5.20 -8.42
N ALA A 15 18.08 5.95 -8.64
CA ALA A 15 18.03 7.02 -9.65
C ALA A 15 19.05 8.11 -9.33
N VAL A 16 19.15 8.54 -8.07
CA VAL A 16 20.17 9.50 -7.62
C VAL A 16 21.58 8.95 -7.85
N MET A 17 21.88 7.72 -7.46
CA MET A 17 23.19 7.11 -7.75
C MET A 17 23.48 7.00 -9.25
N ALA A 18 22.47 6.76 -10.09
CA ALA A 18 22.63 6.74 -11.54
C ALA A 18 22.98 8.14 -12.08
N LEU A 19 22.35 9.20 -11.58
CA LEU A 19 22.68 10.59 -11.92
C LEU A 19 24.11 10.95 -11.50
N TYR A 20 24.55 10.56 -10.31
CA TYR A 20 25.93 10.75 -9.86
C TYR A 20 26.94 10.03 -10.78
N ARG A 21 26.64 8.80 -11.20
CA ARG A 21 27.49 8.05 -12.15
C ARG A 21 27.56 8.71 -13.52
N MET A 22 26.43 9.19 -14.03
CA MET A 22 26.37 9.93 -15.29
C MET A 22 27.20 11.21 -15.19
N ALA A 23 27.00 12.02 -14.15
CA ALA A 23 27.77 13.25 -13.93
C ALA A 23 29.29 12.98 -13.82
N ILE A 24 29.70 11.95 -13.08
CA ILE A 24 31.11 11.56 -12.98
C ILE A 24 31.68 11.17 -14.34
N ARG A 25 30.94 10.36 -15.11
CA ARG A 25 31.37 9.95 -16.45
C ARG A 25 31.51 11.15 -17.37
N ASP A 26 30.50 12.00 -17.43
CA ASP A 26 30.44 13.12 -18.38
C ASP A 26 31.51 14.17 -18.06
N VAL A 27 31.74 14.47 -16.77
CA VAL A 27 32.84 15.35 -16.32
C VAL A 27 34.21 14.72 -16.59
N SER A 28 34.38 13.42 -16.36
CA SER A 28 35.66 12.73 -16.66
C SER A 28 35.95 12.75 -18.15
N SER A 29 34.93 12.55 -18.99
CA SER A 29 35.05 12.68 -20.45
C SER A 29 35.45 14.08 -20.86
N ALA A 30 34.85 15.13 -20.27
CA ALA A 30 35.21 16.52 -20.54
C ALA A 30 36.67 16.84 -20.17
N LEU A 31 37.16 16.31 -19.04
CA LEU A 31 38.56 16.48 -18.60
C LEU A 31 39.59 15.78 -19.50
N ASN A 32 39.15 14.75 -20.25
CA ASN A 32 40.00 14.02 -21.18
C ASN A 32 40.08 14.65 -22.58
N ILE A 33 39.30 15.69 -22.86
CA ILE A 33 39.40 16.43 -24.12
C ILE A 33 40.78 17.09 -24.16
N ARG A 34 41.59 16.70 -25.14
CA ARG A 34 42.96 17.19 -25.29
C ARG A 34 42.94 18.72 -25.46
N THR A 35 43.62 19.41 -24.55
CA THR A 35 43.83 20.86 -24.60
C THR A 35 44.79 21.29 -25.71
N ALA A 36 45.38 20.34 -26.44
CA ALA A 36 46.35 20.57 -27.51
C ALA A 36 45.84 21.50 -28.63
N ASN A 37 44.52 21.62 -28.81
CA ASN A 37 43.91 22.48 -29.83
C ASN A 37 43.37 23.82 -29.26
N CYS A 38 43.69 24.16 -28.01
CA CYS A 38 43.29 25.44 -27.43
C CYS A 38 44.20 26.59 -27.89
N PRO A 39 43.65 27.74 -28.36
CA PRO A 39 44.43 28.95 -28.56
C PRO A 39 45.20 29.36 -27.30
N GLN A 40 46.47 29.74 -27.44
CA GLN A 40 47.32 30.12 -26.30
C GLN A 40 46.71 31.25 -25.45
N SER A 41 45.98 32.19 -26.07
CA SER A 41 45.30 33.29 -25.38
C SER A 41 44.25 32.85 -24.37
N LYS A 42 43.67 31.64 -24.54
CA LYS A 42 42.66 31.08 -23.63
C LYS A 42 43.19 29.96 -22.73
N ALA A 43 44.46 29.56 -22.88
CA ALA A 43 45.02 28.42 -22.16
C ALA A 43 44.89 28.55 -20.63
N ARG A 44 45.12 29.75 -20.06
CA ARG A 44 44.98 29.99 -18.62
C ARG A 44 43.53 29.90 -18.14
N GLU A 45 42.58 30.41 -18.93
CA GLU A 45 41.16 30.36 -18.60
C GLU A 45 40.66 28.92 -18.62
N ILE A 46 41.01 28.16 -19.66
CA ILE A 46 40.66 26.74 -19.79
C ILE A 46 41.27 25.92 -18.65
N GLU A 47 42.53 26.18 -18.28
CA GLU A 47 43.16 25.51 -17.15
C GLU A 47 42.45 25.83 -15.82
N GLY A 48 42.04 27.08 -15.61
CA GLY A 48 41.23 27.47 -14.45
C GLY A 48 39.86 26.77 -14.40
N GLN A 49 39.20 26.61 -15.56
CA GLN A 49 37.95 25.86 -15.66
C GLN A 49 38.16 24.35 -15.43
N ARG A 50 39.26 23.80 -15.94
CA ARG A 50 39.66 22.40 -15.73
C ARG A 50 39.86 22.11 -14.25
N GLN A 51 40.61 22.94 -13.53
CA GLN A 51 40.83 22.79 -12.08
C GLN A 51 39.51 22.86 -11.29
N LYS A 52 38.59 23.76 -11.67
CA LYS A 52 37.24 23.82 -11.08
C LYS A 52 36.47 22.53 -11.32
N LEU A 53 36.47 22.01 -12.56
CA LEU A 53 35.82 20.74 -12.89
C LEU A 53 36.43 19.55 -12.13
N GLU A 54 37.75 19.49 -11.98
CA GLU A 54 38.44 18.46 -11.19
C GLU A 54 38.04 18.51 -9.70
N SER A 55 37.91 19.72 -9.14
CA SER A 55 37.45 19.89 -7.75
C SER A 55 36.00 19.39 -7.56
N HIS A 56 35.11 19.70 -8.51
CA HIS A 56 33.73 19.23 -8.51
C HIS A 56 33.64 17.72 -8.71
N LEU A 57 34.49 17.15 -9.56
CA LEU A 57 34.57 15.71 -9.76
C LEU A 57 34.95 14.99 -8.46
N LYS A 58 36.00 15.46 -7.76
CA LYS A 58 36.43 14.90 -6.47
C LYS A 58 35.31 14.96 -5.43
N LEU A 59 34.62 16.10 -5.32
CA LEU A 59 33.51 16.26 -4.38
C LEU A 59 32.32 15.35 -4.72
N THR A 60 32.03 15.18 -6.01
CA THR A 60 30.96 14.30 -6.51
C THR A 60 31.28 12.83 -6.26
N GLN A 61 32.54 12.41 -6.49
CA GLN A 61 33.04 11.07 -6.17
C GLN A 61 32.99 10.80 -4.65
N GLY A 62 33.38 11.77 -3.82
CA GLY A 62 33.29 11.66 -2.36
C GLY A 62 31.85 11.44 -1.88
N ARG A 63 30.91 12.27 -2.37
CA ARG A 63 29.47 12.10 -2.08
C ARG A 63 28.94 10.76 -2.56
N MET A 64 29.40 10.28 -3.72
CA MET A 64 29.01 8.96 -4.23
C MET A 64 29.55 7.82 -3.36
N ALA A 65 30.78 7.93 -2.86
CA ALA A 65 31.35 6.98 -1.91
C ALA A 65 30.57 6.96 -0.58
N ASP A 66 30.17 8.12 -0.06
CA ASP A 66 29.36 8.24 1.16
C ASP A 66 27.96 7.64 0.97
N LEU A 67 27.32 7.92 -0.17
CA LEU A 67 26.06 7.28 -0.56
C LEU A 67 26.23 5.76 -0.71
N GLY A 68 27.37 5.31 -1.23
CA GLY A 68 27.73 3.90 -1.35
C GLY A 68 27.88 3.23 0.01
N LYS A 69 28.56 3.86 0.98
CA LYS A 69 28.69 3.37 2.37
C LYS A 69 27.33 3.29 3.06
N LEU A 70 26.50 4.32 2.90
CA LEU A 70 25.12 4.30 3.37
C LEU A 70 24.36 3.13 2.74
N PHE A 71 24.47 2.94 1.43
CA PHE A 71 23.79 1.86 0.72
C PHE A 71 24.27 0.46 1.13
N LEU A 72 25.58 0.27 1.32
CA LEU A 72 26.18 -0.96 1.84
C LEU A 72 25.71 -1.26 3.26
N SER A 73 25.58 -0.25 4.12
CA SER A 73 25.01 -0.42 5.47
C SER A 73 23.53 -0.85 5.47
N PHE A 74 22.80 -0.59 4.37
CA PHE A 74 21.45 -1.12 4.15
C PHE A 74 21.44 -2.54 3.53
N MET A 75 22.55 -2.97 2.93
CA MET A 75 22.68 -4.22 2.18
C MET A 75 23.35 -5.34 2.99
N THR A 76 24.21 -5.01 3.96
CA THR A 76 24.79 -6.02 4.85
C THR A 76 23.69 -6.66 5.69
N PRO A 77 23.60 -8.00 5.74
CA PRO A 77 22.64 -8.68 6.59
C PRO A 77 22.86 -8.21 8.03
N ARG A 78 21.78 -7.77 8.67
CA ARG A 78 21.87 -7.27 10.03
C ARG A 78 22.23 -8.43 10.93
N LYS A 79 23.28 -8.25 11.75
CA LYS A 79 23.61 -9.21 12.82
C LYS A 79 22.37 -9.56 13.64
N PRO A 80 22.13 -10.83 14.00
CA PRO A 80 21.01 -11.25 14.82
C PRO A 80 21.05 -10.58 16.21
N LEU A 81 19.90 -10.57 16.90
CA LEU A 81 19.73 -9.83 18.17
C LEU A 81 20.70 -10.27 19.29
N ASN A 82 21.17 -11.51 19.24
CA ASN A 82 22.14 -12.09 20.17
C ASN A 82 23.60 -11.68 19.86
N GLU A 83 23.88 -11.14 18.68
CA GLU A 83 25.22 -10.72 18.23
C GLU A 83 25.46 -9.20 18.36
N ILE A 84 24.49 -8.46 18.91
CA ILE A 84 24.59 -7.01 19.09
C ILE A 84 24.51 -6.65 20.58
N GLY A 85 25.21 -5.58 20.98
CA GLY A 85 25.25 -5.13 22.37
C GLY A 85 23.89 -4.69 22.91
N ARG A 86 23.69 -4.79 24.24
CA ARG A 86 22.41 -4.56 24.94
C ARG A 86 21.69 -3.28 24.51
N THR A 87 22.42 -2.17 24.38
CA THR A 87 21.85 -0.87 23.96
C THR A 87 21.32 -0.90 22.52
N ALA A 88 22.02 -1.57 21.60
CA ALA A 88 21.59 -1.75 20.23
C ALA A 88 20.40 -2.71 20.14
N SER A 89 20.35 -3.74 20.99
CA SER A 89 19.21 -4.66 21.11
C SER A 89 17.96 -3.92 21.59
N LEU A 90 18.06 -3.10 22.64
CA LEU A 90 16.95 -2.30 23.16
C LEU A 90 16.40 -1.34 22.11
N SER A 91 17.27 -0.56 21.45
CA SER A 91 16.85 0.34 20.37
C SER A 91 16.18 -0.40 19.19
N ARG A 92 16.66 -1.61 18.86
CA ARG A 92 16.06 -2.44 17.81
C ARG A 92 14.70 -3.00 18.24
N ILE A 93 14.55 -3.41 19.50
CA ILE A 93 13.29 -3.88 20.10
C ILE A 93 12.27 -2.74 20.14
N GLU A 94 12.64 -1.54 20.59
CA GLU A 94 11.80 -0.34 20.54
C GLU A 94 11.39 0.01 19.11
N GLY A 95 12.31 -0.19 18.18
CA GLY A 95 12.08 -0.07 16.75
C GLY A 95 11.07 -1.07 16.16
N ILE A 96 11.12 -2.32 16.59
CA ILE A 96 10.17 -3.37 16.22
C ILE A 96 8.81 -3.07 16.84
N ALA A 97 8.80 -2.71 18.12
CA ALA A 97 7.59 -2.32 18.82
C ALA A 97 6.93 -1.11 18.14
N SER A 98 7.70 -0.07 17.79
CA SER A 98 7.17 1.13 17.12
C SER A 98 6.58 0.85 15.73
N ALA A 99 7.12 -0.13 14.98
CA ALA A 99 6.55 -0.55 13.70
C ALA A 99 5.12 -1.12 13.83
N PHE A 100 4.75 -1.59 15.01
CA PHE A 100 3.39 -2.02 15.34
C PHE A 100 2.61 -1.01 16.19
N ARG A 101 3.28 -0.08 16.91
CA ARG A 101 2.61 0.97 17.71
C ARG A 101 1.90 2.02 16.85
N GLY A 102 2.33 2.24 15.61
CA GLY A 102 1.72 3.24 14.72
C GLY A 102 0.28 2.93 14.30
N ASN A 103 -0.19 1.70 14.52
CA ASN A 103 -1.51 1.22 14.10
C ASN A 103 -2.27 0.53 15.24
N LYS A 104 -2.24 1.12 16.43
CA LYS A 104 -2.93 0.58 17.61
C LYS A 104 -4.46 0.56 17.50
N ASN A 105 -5.03 1.28 16.53
CA ASN A 105 -6.45 1.63 16.53
C ASN A 105 -7.22 1.23 15.26
N ARG A 106 -6.59 0.44 14.37
CA ARG A 106 -7.24 -0.08 13.16
C ARG A 106 -6.68 -1.46 12.86
N ALA A 107 -7.56 -2.40 12.49
CA ALA A 107 -7.11 -3.64 11.88
C ALA A 107 -6.26 -3.28 10.66
N LEU A 108 -4.97 -3.60 10.73
CA LEU A 108 -4.09 -3.47 9.59
C LEU A 108 -4.78 -4.18 8.43
N SER A 109 -5.06 -3.46 7.34
CA SER A 109 -5.37 -4.13 6.09
C SER A 109 -4.27 -5.14 5.80
N PHE A 110 -4.57 -6.21 5.08
CA PHE A 110 -3.59 -7.23 4.72
C PHE A 110 -2.28 -6.61 4.18
N LYS A 111 -2.40 -5.53 3.40
CA LYS A 111 -1.28 -4.76 2.85
C LYS A 111 -0.46 -4.02 3.93
N GLU A 112 -1.10 -3.37 4.89
CA GLU A 112 -0.43 -2.68 6.00
C GLU A 112 0.22 -3.68 6.96
N TYR A 113 -0.41 -4.83 7.18
CA TYR A 113 0.15 -5.93 7.97
C TYR A 113 1.39 -6.53 7.29
N GLU A 114 1.31 -6.79 5.98
CA GLU A 114 2.48 -7.22 5.22
C GLU A 114 3.61 -6.20 5.28
N GLU A 115 3.30 -4.91 5.25
CA GLU A 115 4.30 -3.85 5.31
C GLU A 115 4.95 -3.74 6.69
N ALA A 116 4.16 -3.80 7.77
CA ALA A 116 4.65 -3.86 9.15
C ALA A 116 5.49 -5.12 9.38
N SER A 117 5.02 -6.27 8.91
CA SER A 117 5.74 -7.55 8.96
C SER A 117 7.05 -7.49 8.17
N ARG A 118 7.06 -6.87 6.98
CA ARG A 118 8.29 -6.59 6.20
C ARG A 118 9.25 -5.69 6.98
N LYS A 119 8.76 -4.62 7.62
CA LYS A 119 9.58 -3.72 8.46
C LYS A 119 10.20 -4.45 9.64
N VAL A 120 9.47 -5.37 10.26
CA VAL A 120 9.92 -6.15 11.42
C VAL A 120 10.94 -7.21 11.01
N ARG A 121 10.68 -7.97 9.94
CA ARG A 121 11.65 -8.92 9.37
C ARG A 121 12.96 -8.21 8.98
N ARG A 122 12.88 -7.06 8.31
CA ARG A 122 14.05 -6.21 8.02
C ARG A 122 14.80 -5.79 9.28
N ARG A 123 14.10 -5.42 10.37
CA ARG A 123 14.74 -5.03 11.63
C ARG A 123 15.40 -6.21 12.34
N LEU A 124 14.81 -7.39 12.25
CA LEU A 124 15.33 -8.65 12.81
C LEU A 124 16.45 -9.28 11.98
N GLY A 125 16.69 -8.80 10.75
CA GLY A 125 17.68 -9.39 9.84
C GLY A 125 17.18 -10.65 9.11
N ILE A 126 15.88 -10.95 9.19
CA ILE A 126 15.25 -12.08 8.52
C ILE A 126 15.05 -11.72 7.04
N LEU A 127 15.60 -12.54 6.14
CA LEU A 127 15.44 -12.36 4.69
C LEU A 127 13.95 -12.52 4.29
N SER A 128 13.52 -11.87 3.21
CA SER A 128 12.15 -12.12 2.72
C SER A 128 12.05 -13.57 2.21
N PRO A 129 10.91 -14.26 2.37
CA PRO A 129 10.72 -15.63 1.88
C PRO A 129 11.04 -15.80 0.39
N ALA A 130 10.75 -14.78 -0.44
CA ALA A 130 11.08 -14.77 -1.86
C ALA A 130 12.59 -14.69 -2.16
N ARG A 131 13.40 -14.27 -1.19
CA ARG A 131 14.86 -14.15 -1.32
C ARG A 131 15.56 -15.38 -0.78
N GLU A 132 15.09 -15.93 0.35
CA GLU A 132 15.46 -17.28 0.78
C GLU A 132 15.12 -18.31 -0.30
N ALA A 133 13.90 -18.31 -0.83
CA ALA A 133 13.51 -19.21 -1.92
C ALA A 133 14.34 -19.01 -3.20
N ASN A 134 14.75 -17.79 -3.55
CA ASN A 134 15.58 -17.55 -4.74
C ASN A 134 17.07 -17.86 -4.55
N GLU A 135 17.58 -17.82 -3.32
CA GLU A 135 18.97 -18.12 -3.00
C GLU A 135 19.18 -19.63 -2.75
N THR A 136 18.15 -20.37 -2.33
CA THR A 136 18.24 -21.81 -2.03
C THR A 136 17.56 -22.74 -3.05
N MET A 137 16.73 -22.25 -3.97
CA MET A 137 16.12 -23.13 -4.99
C MET A 137 17.02 -23.28 -6.23
N PRO A 138 17.16 -24.52 -6.75
CA PRO A 138 17.85 -24.74 -8.01
C PRO A 138 17.16 -23.97 -9.13
N LYS A 139 17.92 -23.16 -9.86
CA LYS A 139 17.41 -22.36 -10.98
C LYS A 139 17.23 -23.25 -12.20
N LEU A 140 16.13 -23.07 -12.91
CA LEU A 140 15.94 -23.69 -14.22
C LEU A 140 17.04 -23.21 -15.16
N THR A 141 17.61 -24.12 -15.93
CA THR A 141 18.50 -23.76 -17.03
C THR A 141 17.73 -22.96 -18.08
N PRO A 142 18.42 -22.09 -18.85
CA PRO A 142 17.77 -21.33 -19.93
C PRO A 142 17.01 -22.21 -20.93
N LEU A 143 17.48 -23.43 -21.17
CA LEU A 143 16.84 -24.39 -22.08
C LEU A 143 15.54 -24.97 -21.49
N GLU A 144 15.50 -25.25 -20.20
CA GLU A 144 14.28 -25.68 -19.49
C GLU A 144 13.24 -24.55 -19.45
N ASP A 145 13.69 -23.31 -19.19
CA ASP A 145 12.82 -22.14 -19.16
C ASP A 145 12.18 -21.86 -20.52
N PHE A 146 12.99 -21.95 -21.59
CA PHE A 146 12.53 -21.80 -22.97
C PHE A 146 11.50 -22.87 -23.36
N LYS A 147 11.75 -24.14 -23.01
CA LYS A 147 10.83 -25.25 -23.31
C LYS A 147 9.49 -25.12 -22.60
N ILE A 148 9.48 -24.62 -21.35
CA ILE A 148 8.23 -24.31 -20.63
C ILE A 148 7.48 -23.15 -21.30
N CYS A 149 8.19 -22.16 -21.82
CA CYS A 149 7.62 -21.03 -22.54
C CYS A 149 7.12 -21.39 -23.95
N ALA A 150 7.70 -22.41 -24.59
CA ALA A 150 7.29 -22.93 -25.89
C ALA A 150 6.12 -23.93 -25.81
N GLY A 151 5.83 -24.48 -24.64
CA GLY A 151 4.65 -25.32 -24.42
C GLY A 151 3.33 -24.55 -24.52
N ARG A 152 2.22 -25.26 -24.78
CA ARG A 152 0.85 -24.71 -24.83
C ARG A 152 0.29 -24.36 -23.44
N PHE A 153 1.12 -23.76 -22.58
CA PHE A 153 0.73 -23.31 -21.24
C PHE A 153 0.52 -21.79 -21.25
N ASN A 154 -0.50 -21.31 -20.56
CA ASN A 154 -0.67 -19.87 -20.31
C ASN A 154 0.30 -19.37 -19.22
N GLY A 155 0.40 -18.05 -19.06
CA GLY A 155 1.39 -17.44 -18.15
C GLY A 155 1.20 -17.80 -16.66
N LYS A 156 0.02 -18.25 -16.24
CA LYS A 156 -0.23 -18.71 -14.87
C LYS A 156 0.26 -20.15 -14.70
N GLU A 157 -0.07 -21.03 -15.64
CA GLU A 157 0.39 -22.43 -15.69
C GLU A 157 1.91 -22.54 -15.75
N ARG A 158 2.56 -21.71 -16.57
CA ARG A 158 4.03 -21.63 -16.65
C ARG A 158 4.65 -21.32 -15.30
N ARG A 159 4.06 -20.40 -14.52
CA ARG A 159 4.59 -20.02 -13.20
C ARG A 159 4.45 -21.14 -12.17
N TYR A 160 3.32 -21.83 -12.15
CA TYR A 160 3.12 -22.99 -11.26
C TYR A 160 4.06 -24.14 -11.62
N LEU A 161 4.15 -24.50 -12.90
CA LEU A 161 5.01 -25.58 -13.36
C LEU A 161 6.49 -25.31 -13.08
N LYS A 162 6.96 -24.07 -13.33
CA LYS A 162 8.34 -23.66 -12.99
C LYS A 162 8.61 -23.81 -11.49
N SER A 163 7.69 -23.34 -10.65
CA SER A 163 7.84 -23.44 -9.19
C SER A 163 7.89 -24.88 -8.70
N ASP A 164 7.06 -25.78 -9.25
CA ASP A 164 7.00 -27.16 -8.78
C ASP A 164 8.17 -28.02 -9.28
N LEU A 165 8.64 -27.80 -10.52
CA LEU A 165 9.86 -28.45 -11.03
C LEU A 165 11.10 -28.04 -10.24
N GLN A 166 11.20 -26.77 -9.86
CA GLN A 166 12.27 -26.25 -9.01
C GLN A 166 12.25 -26.88 -7.61
N LYS A 167 11.07 -27.10 -7.02
CA LYS A 167 10.93 -27.76 -5.70
C LYS A 167 11.40 -29.21 -5.69
N ILE A 168 11.20 -29.95 -6.79
CA ILE A 168 11.52 -31.39 -6.86
C ILE A 168 12.88 -31.70 -7.49
N ASN A 169 13.62 -30.67 -7.93
CA ASN A 169 14.95 -30.77 -8.55
C ASN A 169 15.02 -31.82 -9.68
N LYS A 170 14.05 -31.79 -10.61
CA LYS A 170 13.96 -32.75 -11.72
C LYS A 170 13.83 -32.03 -13.06
N ASP A 171 14.58 -32.51 -14.05
CA ASP A 171 14.45 -32.10 -15.45
C ASP A 171 13.06 -32.46 -15.98
N PHE A 172 12.38 -31.48 -16.59
CA PHE A 172 11.06 -31.65 -17.20
C PHE A 172 11.03 -32.64 -18.38
N LEU A 173 12.18 -32.91 -19.00
CA LEU A 173 12.32 -33.88 -20.08
C LEU A 173 12.70 -35.28 -19.60
N ALA A 174 13.03 -35.46 -18.32
CA ALA A 174 13.30 -36.78 -17.80
C ALA A 174 12.02 -37.63 -17.92
N PRO A 175 12.05 -38.77 -18.65
CA PRO A 175 10.89 -39.65 -18.84
C PRO A 175 10.68 -40.50 -17.58
N THR A 176 10.62 -39.85 -16.43
CA THR A 176 10.44 -40.49 -15.14
C THR A 176 8.99 -40.45 -14.76
N ASP A 177 8.51 -41.51 -14.11
CA ASP A 177 7.10 -41.64 -13.72
C ASP A 177 6.62 -40.45 -12.89
N LYS A 178 7.50 -39.85 -12.08
CA LYS A 178 7.22 -38.65 -11.29
C LYS A 178 6.95 -37.41 -12.15
N VAL A 179 7.73 -37.19 -13.22
CA VAL A 179 7.57 -36.05 -14.13
C VAL A 179 6.33 -36.23 -15.01
N CYS A 180 6.07 -37.46 -15.49
CA CYS A 180 4.84 -37.80 -16.19
C CYS A 180 3.60 -37.65 -15.29
N ALA A 181 3.68 -38.11 -14.03
CA ALA A 181 2.61 -37.93 -13.05
C ALA A 181 2.36 -36.45 -12.73
N LEU A 182 3.40 -35.61 -12.66
CA LEU A 182 3.23 -34.16 -12.45
C LEU A 182 2.55 -33.47 -13.63
N LYS A 183 2.93 -33.79 -14.88
CA LYS A 183 2.26 -33.25 -16.07
C LYS A 183 0.79 -33.67 -16.10
N LYS A 184 0.51 -34.94 -15.79
CA LYS A 184 -0.85 -35.49 -15.71
C LYS A 184 -1.66 -34.84 -14.58
N LYS A 185 -1.03 -34.61 -13.41
CA LYS A 185 -1.61 -33.92 -12.25
C LYS A 185 -1.92 -32.45 -12.54
N LEU A 186 -1.09 -31.74 -13.29
CA LEU A 186 -1.35 -30.34 -13.66
C LEU A 186 -2.51 -30.22 -14.65
N SER A 187 -2.58 -31.10 -15.65
CA SER A 187 -3.71 -31.18 -16.57
C SER A 187 -5.01 -31.56 -15.85
N SER A 188 -4.96 -32.44 -14.84
CA SER A 188 -6.13 -32.80 -14.04
C SER A 188 -6.54 -31.71 -13.04
N ILE A 189 -5.61 -30.99 -12.42
CA ILE A 189 -5.90 -29.86 -11.51
C ILE A 189 -6.69 -28.75 -12.22
N LEU A 190 -6.44 -28.53 -13.52
CA LEU A 190 -7.16 -27.53 -14.31
C LEU A 190 -8.55 -27.99 -14.77
N GLN A 191 -8.78 -29.30 -14.86
CA GLN A 191 -10.12 -29.87 -15.07
C GLN A 191 -10.93 -29.98 -13.77
N VAL A 192 -10.29 -29.91 -12.61
CA VAL A 192 -10.89 -30.11 -11.27
C VAL A 192 -11.02 -28.77 -10.50
N GLN A 193 -11.25 -27.65 -11.22
CA GLN A 193 -11.84 -26.44 -10.60
C GLN A 193 -13.33 -26.60 -10.24
N SER A 194 -13.80 -27.84 -10.10
CA SER A 194 -14.93 -28.25 -9.28
C SER A 194 -14.45 -29.35 -8.31
N SER A 195 -14.63 -29.12 -7.01
CA SER A 195 -14.50 -30.05 -5.85
C SER A 195 -13.09 -30.50 -5.36
N VAL A 196 -12.64 -29.79 -4.30
CA VAL A 196 -12.06 -30.18 -2.99
C VAL A 196 -11.04 -31.35 -2.83
N GLU A 197 -9.84 -30.94 -2.39
CA GLU A 197 -8.87 -31.42 -1.34
C GLU A 197 -8.51 -32.89 -1.04
N LYS A 198 -7.19 -33.14 -0.83
CA LYS A 198 -6.56 -33.40 0.50
C LYS A 198 -5.00 -33.52 0.53
N GLU A 199 -4.45 -33.02 1.66
CA GLU A 199 -3.27 -33.39 2.53
C GLU A 199 -1.81 -33.45 1.96
N ILE A 200 -0.70 -33.01 2.63
CA ILE A 200 -0.09 -33.38 3.95
C ILE A 200 0.79 -32.20 4.58
N PRO A 201 1.63 -32.30 5.66
CA PRO A 201 1.43 -31.65 6.98
C PRO A 201 2.57 -30.72 7.55
N THR A 202 2.24 -30.06 8.68
CA THR A 202 2.97 -29.40 9.81
C THR A 202 4.51 -29.30 9.89
N VAL A 203 5.04 -28.14 10.36
CA VAL A 203 5.73 -27.91 11.68
C VAL A 203 5.73 -26.39 12.08
N TRP A 204 5.58 -26.09 13.39
CA TRP A 204 5.94 -24.87 14.19
C TRP A 204 4.85 -23.82 14.56
N LEU A 205 4.24 -23.94 15.76
CA LEU A 205 3.62 -22.84 16.54
C LEU A 205 3.44 -23.26 18.02
N ASN A 206 4.23 -22.73 18.97
CA ASN A 206 4.11 -23.11 20.38
C ASN A 206 3.38 -22.13 21.32
N ASN A 207 3.00 -20.90 20.93
CA ASN A 207 2.25 -19.99 21.82
C ASN A 207 0.89 -19.51 21.26
N VAL A 208 0.49 -20.00 20.09
CA VAL A 208 -0.84 -19.75 19.50
C VAL A 208 -1.89 -20.78 19.95
N PRO A 209 -1.56 -22.07 20.16
CA PRO A 209 -2.53 -23.06 20.61
C PRO A 209 -3.10 -22.75 21.99
N GLU A 210 -2.31 -22.24 22.92
CA GLU A 210 -2.78 -21.91 24.27
C GLU A 210 -3.82 -20.79 24.24
N VAL A 211 -3.54 -19.69 23.54
CA VAL A 211 -4.48 -18.55 23.41
C VAL A 211 -5.73 -18.94 22.63
N LEU A 212 -5.60 -19.78 21.60
CA LEU A 212 -6.75 -20.28 20.84
C LEU A 212 -7.55 -21.32 21.64
N SER A 213 -6.90 -22.17 22.43
CA SER A 213 -7.54 -23.16 23.30
C SER A 213 -8.30 -22.48 24.43
N ASP A 214 -7.71 -21.46 25.07
CA ASP A 214 -8.38 -20.64 26.09
C ASP A 214 -9.62 -19.92 25.54
N ARG A 215 -9.53 -19.41 24.31
CA ARG A 215 -10.64 -18.72 23.64
C ARG A 215 -11.70 -19.70 23.13
N LEU A 216 -11.29 -20.87 22.63
CA LEU A 216 -12.19 -21.95 22.24
C LEU A 216 -12.93 -22.50 23.47
N ASN A 217 -12.25 -22.66 24.62
CA ASN A 217 -12.86 -23.12 25.86
C ASN A 217 -13.90 -22.11 26.38
N ARG A 218 -13.61 -20.80 26.34
CA ARG A 218 -14.60 -19.76 26.70
C ARG A 218 -15.77 -19.67 25.71
N LEU A 219 -15.50 -19.86 24.42
CA LEU A 219 -16.55 -19.94 23.40
C LEU A 219 -17.41 -21.20 23.60
N HIS A 220 -16.81 -22.32 23.99
CA HIS A 220 -17.51 -23.56 24.28
C HIS A 220 -18.36 -23.43 25.55
N GLU A 221 -17.81 -22.92 26.65
CA GLU A 221 -18.58 -22.64 27.88
C GLU A 221 -19.76 -21.69 27.64
N ASN A 222 -19.57 -20.64 26.84
CA ASN A 222 -20.64 -19.69 26.53
C ASN A 222 -21.66 -20.26 25.53
N ALA A 223 -21.23 -21.07 24.56
CA ALA A 223 -22.13 -21.78 23.66
C ALA A 223 -22.95 -22.84 24.41
N SER A 224 -22.34 -23.56 25.35
CA SER A 224 -23.03 -24.53 26.22
C SER A 224 -24.06 -23.86 27.13
N LYS A 225 -23.78 -22.66 27.66
CA LYS A 225 -24.76 -21.87 28.42
C LYS A 225 -25.93 -21.37 27.57
N VAL A 226 -25.74 -21.19 26.26
CA VAL A 226 -26.80 -20.81 25.32
C VAL A 226 -27.60 -22.02 24.84
N LEU A 227 -26.99 -23.20 24.78
CA LEU A 227 -27.62 -24.46 24.36
C LEU A 227 -28.41 -25.17 25.48
N LEU A 228 -28.23 -24.81 26.75
CA LEU A 228 -28.90 -25.43 27.90
C LEU A 228 -30.19 -24.70 28.35
N ARG A 229 -30.87 -23.96 27.47
CA ARG A 229 -32.29 -23.63 27.69
C ARG A 229 -33.14 -24.66 26.96
N GLU A 230 -33.59 -25.66 27.72
CA GLU A 230 -34.27 -26.89 27.29
C GLU A 230 -35.69 -26.75 26.69
N ASP A 231 -36.17 -25.54 26.35
CA ASP A 231 -37.57 -25.35 25.94
C ASP A 231 -37.77 -24.94 24.48
N ALA A 232 -36.99 -25.47 23.54
CA ALA A 232 -37.24 -25.25 22.12
C ALA A 232 -37.23 -26.56 21.33
N ASP A 233 -38.41 -26.97 20.86
CA ASP A 233 -38.72 -28.11 19.98
C ASP A 233 -38.00 -28.13 18.61
N TYR A 234 -36.91 -27.38 18.46
CA TYR A 234 -36.08 -27.37 17.27
C TYR A 234 -34.65 -27.81 17.60
N PRO A 235 -34.19 -28.98 17.09
CA PRO A 235 -32.82 -29.41 17.29
C PRO A 235 -31.90 -28.54 16.45
N LEU A 236 -31.50 -27.38 16.98
CA LEU A 236 -30.45 -26.54 16.42
C LEU A 236 -29.10 -27.24 16.64
N ARG A 237 -28.74 -28.16 15.75
CA ARG A 237 -27.37 -28.69 15.70
C ARG A 237 -26.44 -27.58 15.23
N THR A 238 -25.65 -27.06 16.16
CA THR A 238 -24.62 -26.07 15.88
C THR A 238 -23.33 -26.82 15.57
N LEU A 239 -22.93 -26.86 14.30
CA LEU A 239 -21.66 -27.47 13.88
C LEU A 239 -20.64 -26.35 13.63
N TRP A 240 -19.64 -26.27 14.51
CA TRP A 240 -18.43 -25.51 14.24
C TRP A 240 -17.46 -26.45 13.51
N SER A 241 -17.13 -26.13 12.27
CA SER A 241 -16.08 -26.83 11.51
C SER A 241 -14.93 -25.84 11.27
N ILE A 242 -13.70 -26.32 11.50
CA ILE A 242 -12.46 -25.64 11.13
C ILE A 242 -11.93 -26.35 9.90
N GLU A 243 -12.20 -25.77 8.72
CA GLU A 243 -11.60 -26.20 7.46
C GLU A 243 -10.64 -25.11 6.98
N ASN A 244 -9.42 -25.50 6.60
CA ASN A 244 -8.37 -24.61 6.07
C ASN A 244 -8.03 -23.39 6.94
N GLY A 245 -8.09 -23.54 8.26
CA GLY A 245 -7.72 -22.47 9.19
C GLY A 245 -8.68 -21.27 9.21
N SER A 246 -9.88 -21.40 8.62
CA SER A 246 -10.99 -20.48 8.82
C SER A 246 -12.06 -21.12 9.69
N LEU A 247 -12.55 -20.37 10.68
CA LEU A 247 -13.70 -20.74 11.47
C LEU A 247 -14.96 -20.41 10.66
N SER A 248 -15.60 -21.41 10.07
CA SER A 248 -16.84 -21.23 9.30
C SER A 248 -18.05 -21.58 10.14
N TYR A 249 -19.01 -20.65 10.21
CA TYR A 249 -20.30 -20.85 10.85
C TYR A 249 -21.29 -21.39 9.81
N VAL A 250 -21.60 -22.68 9.87
CA VAL A 250 -22.55 -23.30 8.95
C VAL A 250 -23.86 -23.55 9.69
N PHE A 251 -24.91 -22.82 9.32
CA PHE A 251 -26.28 -23.10 9.76
C PHE A 251 -26.82 -24.25 8.92
N SER A 252 -26.64 -25.50 9.38
CA SER A 252 -27.41 -26.61 8.81
C SER A 252 -28.87 -26.45 9.23
N GLY A 253 -29.70 -25.91 8.33
CA GLY A 253 -31.12 -25.62 8.55
C GLY A 253 -31.53 -24.15 8.37
N GLY A 254 -30.60 -23.27 7.97
CA GLY A 254 -30.83 -21.82 7.93
C GLY A 254 -31.85 -21.33 6.89
N ASP A 255 -32.16 -22.10 5.84
CA ASP A 255 -33.04 -21.60 4.78
C ASP A 255 -34.51 -21.50 5.19
N SER A 256 -34.94 -22.26 6.21
CA SER A 256 -36.32 -22.24 6.72
C SER A 256 -36.59 -21.18 7.80
N LEU A 257 -35.58 -20.42 8.26
CA LEU A 257 -35.80 -19.36 9.25
C LEU A 257 -36.53 -18.16 8.64
N PRO A 258 -37.62 -17.66 9.28
CA PRO A 258 -38.29 -16.43 8.85
C PRO A 258 -37.31 -15.25 8.76
N ALA A 259 -37.52 -14.35 7.79
CA ALA A 259 -36.62 -13.22 7.51
C ALA A 259 -36.37 -12.32 8.73
N LYS A 260 -37.37 -12.19 9.61
CA LYS A 260 -37.29 -11.42 10.86
C LYS A 260 -36.26 -12.01 11.83
N ASP A 261 -36.22 -13.34 11.92
CA ASP A 261 -35.32 -14.08 12.82
C ASP A 261 -33.90 -14.13 12.24
N LYS A 262 -33.76 -14.22 10.91
CA LYS A 262 -32.46 -14.03 10.22
C LYS A 262 -31.88 -12.64 10.49
N ALA A 263 -32.69 -11.58 10.47
CA ALA A 263 -32.25 -10.21 10.74
C ALA A 263 -31.92 -9.96 12.22
N ALA A 264 -32.67 -10.57 13.15
CA ALA A 264 -32.37 -10.53 14.58
C ALA A 264 -31.07 -11.28 14.90
N LEU A 265 -30.88 -12.46 14.30
CA LEU A 265 -29.67 -13.26 14.46
C LEU A 265 -28.45 -12.59 13.83
N ARG A 266 -28.56 -12.00 12.63
CA ARG A 266 -27.48 -11.19 12.04
C ARG A 266 -27.11 -10.01 12.92
N ARG A 267 -28.07 -9.30 13.52
CA ARG A 267 -27.78 -8.23 14.49
C ARG A 267 -27.02 -8.74 15.71
N LYS A 268 -27.40 -9.91 16.24
CA LYS A 268 -26.77 -10.53 17.41
C LYS A 268 -25.38 -11.12 17.13
N VAL A 269 -25.17 -11.72 15.96
CA VAL A 269 -23.86 -12.19 15.51
C VAL A 269 -22.94 -11.01 15.19
N CYS A 270 -23.46 -9.98 14.50
CA CYS A 270 -22.71 -8.75 14.28
C CYS A 270 -22.35 -8.04 15.59
N SER A 271 -23.15 -8.12 16.66
CA SER A 271 -22.76 -7.55 17.97
C SER A 271 -21.67 -8.36 18.68
N ILE A 272 -21.64 -9.69 18.51
CA ILE A 272 -20.61 -10.57 19.10
C ILE A 272 -19.28 -10.46 18.33
N VAL A 273 -19.33 -10.28 17.01
CA VAL A 273 -18.13 -10.12 16.14
C VAL A 273 -17.58 -8.68 16.20
N LYS A 274 -18.33 -7.73 16.77
CA LYS A 274 -17.99 -6.30 16.81
C LYS A 274 -17.26 -5.84 18.06
N GLU A 275 -16.92 -6.69 19.02
CA GLU A 275 -15.99 -6.22 20.06
C GLU A 275 -14.65 -5.93 19.38
N PRO A 276 -14.27 -4.64 19.22
CA PRO A 276 -13.03 -4.33 18.56
C PRO A 276 -11.91 -4.88 19.43
N LEU A 277 -10.89 -5.49 18.81
CA LEU A 277 -9.70 -5.99 19.50
C LEU A 277 -9.10 -4.93 20.44
N ILE A 278 -9.31 -3.65 20.15
CA ILE A 278 -8.94 -2.52 20.98
C ILE A 278 -10.09 -1.51 20.95
N GLN A 279 -10.65 -1.19 22.13
CA GLN A 279 -11.57 -0.07 22.30
C GLN A 279 -10.76 1.23 22.38
N VAL A 280 -10.97 2.11 21.39
CA VAL A 280 -10.31 3.41 21.35
C VAL A 280 -11.31 4.45 21.84
N PRO A 281 -11.00 5.20 22.90
CA PRO A 281 -11.83 6.32 23.30
C PRO A 281 -12.03 7.27 22.11
N PRO A 282 -13.26 7.73 21.82
CA PRO A 282 -13.51 8.67 20.72
C PRO A 282 -12.63 9.92 20.77
N SER A 283 -12.25 10.37 21.98
CA SER A 283 -11.32 11.48 22.22
C SER A 283 -9.92 11.28 21.61
N ASN A 284 -9.53 10.04 21.33
CA ASN A 284 -8.19 9.70 20.82
C ASN A 284 -8.20 9.43 19.31
N ILE A 285 -9.34 9.61 18.64
CA ILE A 285 -9.47 9.47 17.20
C ILE A 285 -9.27 10.85 16.57
N VAL A 286 -8.08 11.09 16.02
CA VAL A 286 -7.82 12.27 15.20
C VAL A 286 -8.11 11.91 13.75
N PRO A 287 -9.17 12.45 13.13
CA PRO A 287 -9.44 12.18 11.73
C PRO A 287 -8.34 12.76 10.84
N PRO A 288 -7.96 12.10 9.74
CA PRO A 288 -6.93 12.59 8.84
C PRO A 288 -7.47 13.77 8.02
N SER A 289 -7.38 15.00 8.55
CA SER A 289 -7.99 16.22 7.97
C SER A 289 -7.67 16.42 6.49
N LEU A 290 -6.43 16.18 6.08
CA LEU A 290 -6.02 16.28 4.68
C LEU A 290 -6.80 15.32 3.75
N HIS A 291 -7.00 14.07 4.19
CA HIS A 291 -7.72 13.06 3.41
C HIS A 291 -9.22 13.37 3.35
N LEU A 292 -9.78 13.93 4.44
CA LEU A 292 -11.17 14.40 4.43
C LEU A 292 -11.36 15.53 3.42
N ILE A 293 -10.50 16.55 3.43
CA ILE A 293 -10.56 17.68 2.48
C ILE A 293 -10.40 17.17 1.04
N GLN A 294 -9.50 16.22 0.80
CA GLN A 294 -9.32 15.62 -0.52
C GLN A 294 -10.56 14.85 -0.98
N GLY A 295 -11.15 14.05 -0.09
CA GLY A 295 -12.38 13.32 -0.38
C GLY A 295 -13.56 14.24 -0.68
N LEU A 296 -13.71 15.34 0.08
CA LEU A 296 -14.74 16.35 -0.16
C LEU A 296 -14.57 17.05 -1.51
N ALA A 297 -13.34 17.46 -1.84
CA ALA A 297 -13.04 18.08 -3.13
C ALA A 297 -13.34 17.14 -4.30
N GLN A 298 -12.94 15.88 -4.18
CA GLN A 298 -13.24 14.87 -5.20
C GLN A 298 -14.75 14.65 -5.34
N LYS A 299 -15.49 14.56 -4.23
CA LYS A 299 -16.95 14.42 -4.27
C LYS A 299 -17.65 15.61 -4.90
N LEU A 300 -17.20 16.83 -4.63
CA LEU A 300 -17.74 18.03 -5.27
C LEU A 300 -17.51 18.05 -6.77
N ILE A 301 -16.36 17.55 -7.23
CA ILE A 301 -16.03 17.45 -8.65
C ILE A 301 -16.87 16.38 -9.33
N GLU A 302 -16.92 15.16 -8.75
CA GLU A 302 -17.78 14.07 -9.24
C GLU A 302 -19.23 14.53 -9.34
N TRP A 303 -19.69 15.31 -8.36
CA TRP A 303 -21.05 15.82 -8.37
C TRP A 303 -21.33 16.80 -9.54
N ILE A 304 -20.38 17.66 -9.94
CA ILE A 304 -20.57 18.47 -11.16
C ILE A 304 -20.62 17.59 -12.41
N GLU A 305 -19.79 16.56 -12.47
CA GLU A 305 -19.78 15.63 -13.60
C GLU A 305 -21.12 14.89 -13.73
N GLU A 306 -21.80 14.63 -12.60
CA GLU A 306 -23.14 14.02 -12.54
C GLU A 306 -24.28 15.00 -12.87
N VAL A 307 -24.12 16.30 -12.61
CA VAL A 307 -25.17 17.32 -12.90
C VAL A 307 -25.39 17.48 -14.41
N ASP A 308 -24.31 17.45 -15.19
CA ASP A 308 -24.39 17.55 -16.65
C ASP A 308 -23.18 16.86 -17.31
N GLU A 309 -23.40 15.68 -17.87
CA GLU A 309 -22.38 14.89 -18.57
C GLU A 309 -21.73 15.66 -19.74
N ALA A 310 -22.43 16.64 -20.34
CA ALA A 310 -21.89 17.45 -21.43
C ALA A 310 -20.71 18.33 -20.98
N LEU A 311 -20.56 18.57 -19.67
CA LEU A 311 -19.46 19.36 -19.11
C LEU A 311 -18.15 18.56 -18.96
N VAL A 312 -18.22 17.22 -18.97
CA VAL A 312 -17.07 16.35 -18.71
C VAL A 312 -15.88 16.62 -19.64
N PRO A 313 -16.04 16.77 -20.98
CA PRO A 313 -14.91 17.06 -21.87
C PRO A 313 -14.22 18.40 -21.56
N ALA A 314 -14.98 19.42 -21.16
CA ALA A 314 -14.44 20.71 -20.77
C ALA A 314 -13.65 20.61 -19.45
N LEU A 315 -14.19 19.88 -18.47
CA LEU A 315 -13.52 19.60 -17.20
C LEU A 315 -12.21 18.82 -17.40
N GLU A 316 -12.21 17.78 -18.23
CA GLU A 316 -11.01 17.01 -18.54
C GLU A 316 -9.90 17.84 -19.17
N THR A 317 -10.28 18.78 -20.05
CA THR A 317 -9.33 19.73 -20.66
C THR A 317 -8.68 20.59 -19.56
N ILE A 318 -9.48 21.14 -18.65
CA ILE A 318 -8.97 21.95 -17.54
C ILE A 318 -8.12 21.13 -16.57
N TYR A 319 -8.50 19.89 -16.25
CA TYR A 319 -7.70 19.02 -15.42
C TYR A 319 -6.31 18.78 -16.02
N LYS A 320 -6.24 18.55 -17.34
CA LYS A 320 -4.96 18.40 -18.06
C LYS A 320 -4.13 19.67 -18.03
N GLU A 321 -4.74 20.84 -18.25
CA GLU A 321 -4.05 22.13 -18.13
C GLU A 321 -3.47 22.38 -16.73
N LEU A 322 -4.22 21.99 -15.69
CA LEU A 322 -3.77 22.06 -14.31
C LEU A 322 -2.74 20.96 -13.97
N GLY A 323 -2.47 20.02 -14.88
CA GLY A 323 -1.59 18.87 -14.64
C GLY A 323 -2.14 17.88 -13.62
N ALA A 324 -3.47 17.76 -13.55
CA ALA A 324 -4.24 16.95 -12.63
C ALA A 324 -4.99 15.82 -13.37
N ASP A 325 -4.32 15.11 -14.28
CA ASP A 325 -4.97 14.12 -15.14
C ASP A 325 -5.54 12.92 -14.36
N LYS A 326 -6.75 12.48 -14.68
CA LYS A 326 -7.33 11.26 -14.10
C LYS A 326 -6.57 10.07 -14.71
N GLN A 327 -6.08 9.15 -13.88
CA GLN A 327 -5.49 7.93 -14.42
C GLN A 327 -6.59 7.10 -15.08
N ALA A 328 -6.39 6.70 -16.34
CA ALA A 328 -7.38 6.00 -17.16
C ALA A 328 -8.01 4.75 -16.49
N TRP A 329 -7.29 4.11 -15.57
CA TRP A 329 -7.74 2.89 -14.90
C TRP A 329 -8.49 3.12 -13.59
N TYR A 330 -8.26 4.24 -12.91
CA TYR A 330 -8.83 4.48 -11.59
C TYR A 330 -9.95 5.52 -11.63
N GLN A 331 -9.97 6.40 -12.62
CA GLN A 331 -10.93 7.53 -12.69
C GLN A 331 -10.96 8.41 -11.43
N THR A 332 -9.93 8.29 -10.56
CA THR A 332 -9.79 9.03 -9.32
C THR A 332 -8.59 9.97 -9.37
N PHE A 333 -8.71 11.12 -8.70
CA PHE A 333 -7.58 12.02 -8.51
C PHE A 333 -6.64 11.51 -7.41
N THR A 334 -5.33 11.70 -7.62
CA THR A 334 -4.36 11.54 -6.52
C THR A 334 -4.41 12.76 -5.60
N GLY A 335 -3.88 12.66 -4.38
CA GLY A 335 -3.78 13.82 -3.49
C GLY A 335 -3.01 15.01 -4.11
N ASN A 336 -2.04 14.74 -5.00
CA ASN A 336 -1.33 15.78 -5.74
C ASN A 336 -2.21 16.43 -6.82
N HIS A 337 -3.09 15.68 -7.48
CA HIS A 337 -4.03 16.22 -8.45
C HIS A 337 -5.05 17.12 -7.76
N VAL A 338 -5.65 16.66 -6.66
CA VAL A 338 -6.58 17.48 -5.86
C VAL A 338 -5.89 18.76 -5.36
N LYS A 339 -4.64 18.67 -4.91
CA LYS A 339 -3.86 19.87 -4.53
C LYS A 339 -3.74 20.87 -5.68
N LYS A 340 -3.47 20.44 -6.91
CA LYS A 340 -3.39 21.33 -8.07
C LYS A 340 -4.75 21.95 -8.40
N ILE A 341 -5.83 21.17 -8.33
CA ILE A 341 -7.21 21.64 -8.56
C ILE A 341 -7.61 22.71 -7.54
N LEU A 342 -7.24 22.54 -6.27
CA LEU A 342 -7.63 23.46 -5.19
C LEU A 342 -6.69 24.66 -5.01
N SER A 343 -5.61 24.78 -5.80
CA SER A 343 -4.60 25.83 -5.62
C SER A 343 -4.54 26.80 -6.80
N GLY A 344 -4.07 28.03 -6.53
CA GLY A 344 -3.91 29.07 -7.55
C GLY A 344 -5.22 29.35 -8.28
N VAL A 345 -5.18 29.30 -9.61
CA VAL A 345 -6.33 29.53 -10.50
C VAL A 345 -7.25 28.31 -10.67
N GLY A 346 -6.92 27.17 -10.05
CA GLY A 346 -7.66 25.92 -10.20
C GLY A 346 -9.16 26.05 -9.85
N PRO A 347 -9.53 26.57 -8.67
CA PRO A 347 -10.94 26.75 -8.29
C PRO A 347 -11.74 27.61 -9.27
N GLU A 348 -11.12 28.64 -9.82
CA GLU A 348 -11.76 29.54 -10.79
C GLU A 348 -11.96 28.85 -12.14
N LYS A 349 -10.93 28.20 -12.68
CA LYS A 349 -11.03 27.47 -13.95
C LYS A 349 -12.11 26.39 -13.89
N ILE A 350 -12.12 25.57 -12.84
CA ILE A 350 -13.13 24.51 -12.68
C ILE A 350 -14.53 25.09 -12.55
N ALA A 351 -14.71 26.12 -11.72
CA ALA A 351 -16.03 26.73 -11.58
C ALA A 351 -16.52 27.35 -12.89
N ASN A 352 -15.65 27.96 -13.71
CA ASN A 352 -16.05 28.61 -14.95
C ASN A 352 -16.68 27.68 -16.00
N VAL A 353 -16.49 26.36 -15.88
CA VAL A 353 -17.21 25.38 -16.72
C VAL A 353 -18.73 25.48 -16.52
N ILE A 354 -19.17 25.81 -15.30
CA ILE A 354 -20.59 25.99 -14.96
C ILE A 354 -20.97 27.47 -14.80
N SER A 355 -20.32 28.38 -15.53
CA SER A 355 -20.54 29.84 -15.40
C SER A 355 -22.00 30.30 -15.60
N GLY A 356 -22.80 29.54 -16.36
CA GLY A 356 -24.23 29.79 -16.54
C GLY A 356 -25.13 29.17 -15.46
N HIS A 357 -24.60 28.32 -14.57
CA HIS A 357 -25.40 27.59 -13.58
C HIS A 357 -25.65 28.44 -12.31
N PRO A 358 -26.84 28.38 -11.68
CA PRO A 358 -27.14 29.14 -10.45
C PRO A 358 -26.16 28.91 -9.28
N ILE A 359 -25.48 27.75 -9.26
CA ILE A 359 -24.52 27.40 -8.21
C ILE A 359 -23.11 27.94 -8.45
N HIS A 360 -22.80 28.53 -9.62
CA HIS A 360 -21.44 28.91 -10.04
C HIS A 360 -20.62 29.60 -8.96
N SER A 361 -21.15 30.71 -8.44
CA SER A 361 -20.47 31.55 -7.46
C SER A 361 -20.23 30.81 -6.14
N THR A 362 -21.21 30.02 -5.70
CA THR A 362 -21.16 29.23 -4.48
C THR A 362 -20.19 28.06 -4.61
N PHE A 363 -20.18 27.38 -5.75
CA PHE A 363 -19.28 26.27 -6.03
C PHE A 363 -17.82 26.74 -6.11
N ARG A 364 -17.56 27.87 -6.78
CA ARG A 364 -16.24 28.52 -6.78
C ARG A 364 -15.76 28.80 -5.36
N LYS A 365 -16.65 29.33 -4.50
CA LYS A 365 -16.35 29.62 -3.10
C LYS A 365 -16.01 28.34 -2.32
N LEU A 366 -16.76 27.25 -2.51
CA LEU A 366 -16.49 25.94 -1.88
C LEU A 366 -15.09 25.42 -2.23
N LEU A 367 -14.73 25.39 -3.52
CA LEU A 367 -13.40 24.93 -3.94
C LEU A 367 -12.28 25.81 -3.36
N SER A 368 -12.48 27.13 -3.32
CA SER A 368 -11.52 28.05 -2.70
C SER A 368 -11.35 27.79 -1.20
N LEU A 369 -12.45 27.60 -0.47
CA LEU A 369 -12.43 27.27 0.97
C LEU A 369 -11.70 25.94 1.23
N LEU A 370 -11.95 24.91 0.42
CA LEU A 370 -11.22 23.64 0.50
C LEU A 370 -9.74 23.81 0.24
N GLY A 371 -9.34 24.65 -0.73
CA GLY A 371 -7.94 24.98 -0.97
C GLY A 371 -7.25 25.63 0.23
N LYS A 372 -7.93 26.60 0.86
CA LYS A 372 -7.44 27.25 2.08
C LYS A 372 -7.29 26.26 3.24
N MET A 373 -8.32 25.46 3.51
CA MET A 373 -8.28 24.40 4.52
C MET A 373 -7.17 23.38 4.22
N GLN A 374 -6.95 23.01 2.96
CA GLN A 374 -5.90 22.06 2.57
C GLN A 374 -4.48 22.61 2.84
N CYS A 375 -4.29 23.92 2.80
CA CYS A 375 -3.00 24.54 3.13
C CYS A 375 -2.68 24.35 4.61
N LEU A 376 -3.65 24.59 5.49
CA LEU A 376 -3.48 24.42 6.95
C LEU A 376 -3.41 22.94 7.35
N ALA A 377 -4.18 22.06 6.71
CA ALA A 377 -4.18 20.63 7.02
C ALA A 377 -2.85 19.90 6.73
N LYS A 378 -1.85 20.57 6.13
CA LYS A 378 -0.49 20.04 5.94
C LYS A 378 0.44 20.35 7.11
N SER A 379 0.10 21.34 7.94
CA SER A 379 0.91 21.75 9.07
C SER A 379 0.81 20.73 10.20
N ALA A 380 1.94 20.41 10.83
CA ALA A 380 1.98 19.49 11.98
C ALA A 380 1.37 20.13 13.25
N PHE A 381 1.40 21.45 13.33
CA PHE A 381 0.84 22.27 14.39
C PHE A 381 0.25 23.52 13.74
N LEU A 382 -0.94 23.91 14.21
CA LEU A 382 -1.59 25.17 13.84
C LEU A 382 -1.47 26.13 15.03
N SER A 383 -1.21 27.40 14.74
CA SER A 383 -1.39 28.48 15.71
C SER A 383 -2.87 28.70 16.03
N ASP A 384 -3.18 29.35 17.15
CA ASP A 384 -4.56 29.67 17.53
C ASP A 384 -5.28 30.50 16.46
N GLU A 385 -4.55 31.39 15.78
CA GLU A 385 -5.07 32.15 14.65
C GLU A 385 -5.42 31.24 13.46
N GLU A 386 -4.54 30.30 13.09
CA GLU A 386 -4.80 29.34 12.02
C GLU A 386 -5.95 28.38 12.37
N ILE A 387 -6.10 28.00 13.65
CA ILE A 387 -7.24 27.22 14.13
C ILE A 387 -8.53 28.01 13.92
N GLY A 388 -8.59 29.27 14.37
CA GLY A 388 -9.75 30.13 14.19
C GLY A 388 -10.08 30.37 12.71
N GLN A 389 -9.07 30.51 11.85
CA GLN A 389 -9.27 30.59 10.40
C GLN A 389 -9.85 29.29 9.83
N PHE A 390 -9.34 28.13 10.25
CA PHE A 390 -9.81 26.83 9.79
C PHE A 390 -11.27 26.59 10.20
N GLU A 391 -11.64 26.92 11.44
CA GLU A 391 -13.01 26.85 11.94
C GLU A 391 -13.94 27.76 11.14
N GLY A 392 -13.56 29.03 10.98
CA GLY A 392 -14.34 30.00 10.19
C GLY A 392 -14.54 29.56 8.74
N TRP A 393 -13.51 29.01 8.08
CA TRP A 393 -13.65 28.47 6.72
C TRP A 393 -14.52 27.21 6.65
N SER A 394 -14.50 26.38 7.70
CA SER A 394 -15.34 25.19 7.79
C SER A 394 -16.81 25.56 7.92
N GLU A 395 -17.15 26.55 8.76
CA GLU A 395 -18.51 27.08 8.88
C GLU A 395 -19.01 27.67 7.56
N ASP A 396 -18.16 28.47 6.91
CA ASP A 396 -18.47 29.06 5.61
C ASP A 396 -18.66 27.98 4.53
N TYR A 397 -17.89 26.90 4.59
CA TYR A 397 -18.05 25.75 3.70
C TYR A 397 -19.42 25.11 3.89
N PHE A 398 -19.83 24.82 5.13
CA PHE A 398 -21.15 24.24 5.41
C PHE A 398 -22.31 25.18 5.03
N ARG A 399 -22.14 26.49 5.21
CA ARG A 399 -23.11 27.49 4.75
C ARG A 399 -23.29 27.44 3.22
N CYS A 400 -22.18 27.39 2.48
CA CYS A 400 -22.22 27.25 1.03
C CYS A 400 -22.84 25.92 0.58
N MET A 401 -22.54 24.81 1.27
CA MET A 401 -23.17 23.51 0.99
C MET A 401 -24.69 23.55 1.17
N LYS A 402 -25.21 24.20 2.24
CA LYS A 402 -26.65 24.37 2.43
C LYS A 402 -27.31 25.15 1.30
N VAL A 403 -26.65 26.20 0.80
CA VAL A 403 -27.15 26.98 -0.35
C VAL A 403 -27.22 26.09 -1.59
N ILE A 404 -26.18 25.30 -1.88
CA ILE A 404 -26.20 24.37 -3.01
C ILE A 404 -27.32 23.35 -2.88
N LEU A 405 -27.45 22.69 -1.73
CA LEU A 405 -28.51 21.70 -1.52
C LEU A 405 -29.91 22.32 -1.69
N GLY A 406 -30.12 23.53 -1.16
CA GLY A 406 -31.38 24.26 -1.35
C GLY A 406 -31.67 24.64 -2.80
N LEU A 407 -30.65 25.03 -3.58
CA LEU A 407 -30.80 25.34 -5.01
C LEU A 407 -31.13 24.10 -5.85
N LEU A 408 -30.83 22.90 -5.35
CA LEU A 408 -31.10 21.63 -6.03
C LEU A 408 -32.39 20.96 -5.54
N GLY A 409 -33.00 21.46 -4.47
CA GLY A 409 -34.16 20.83 -3.84
C GLY A 409 -33.83 19.53 -3.09
N LEU A 410 -32.61 19.40 -2.55
CA LEU A 410 -32.14 18.25 -1.75
C LEU A 410 -32.24 18.46 -0.24
#